data_AF-A0A8T4IUP7-F1
#
_entry.id   AF-A0A8T4IUP7-F1
#
_cell.length_a   1.000
_cell.length_b   1.000
_cell.length_c   1.000
_cell.angle_alpha   90.00
_cell.angle_beta   90.00
_cell.angle_gamma   90.00
#
_symmetry.space_group_name_H-M   'P 1'
#
loop_
_entity.id
_entity.type
_entity.pdbx_description
1 polymer ?
#
loop_
_entity_poly.entity_id
_entity_poly.type
_entity_poly.pdbx_seq_one_letter_code
_entity_poly.pdbx_strand_id
1 'polypeptide(L)'
;LPVHPWQWDETIAPLFAPALAADDIVPLGTDGDLRLPQQSIRTFLNTSRPDRHTVKLPLSVLNTLVWRGLPTERTVAAPAVTRWVQGLRDADAYLSEECRVILLGEVASITVRHPLYDALPQVPYQYRELLGCIWREPLCRFLDPGERARTLASLIHTDAQGRAFTAELVERSGLEPRVWLRHLFAALLPPLLHFLYRYGTVFSPHGENAIVVFDERDVPVRLAIKDFVDDVNVSARPVPELADMPDEVRAVLLSEPPGFLTQFLHSGLFVGVFRHLGPLCEEQLGVPEGDFWSLVRAEIDRYQERFPELKPRFETFDLLPPRIDRLCLNRNRLHLDGYRDRPQRPHAAVHGEVPNPLHGP
;
A
#
# COMPACT_ATOMS: atom_id res chain seq x y z
N LEU A 1 -9.00 18.11 16.36
CA LEU A 1 -8.69 16.80 15.77
C LEU A 1 -9.94 16.32 15.02
N PRO A 2 -9.91 16.04 13.70
CA PRO A 2 -11.06 15.43 13.03
C PRO A 2 -11.30 14.02 13.56
N VAL A 3 -12.57 13.64 13.71
CA VAL A 3 -12.99 12.31 14.17
C VAL A 3 -14.10 11.83 13.24
N HIS A 4 -14.10 10.55 12.91
CA HIS A 4 -15.19 9.97 12.13
C HIS A 4 -16.48 10.01 12.97
N PRO A 5 -17.65 10.45 12.46
CA PRO A 5 -18.87 10.56 13.24
C PRO A 5 -19.26 9.25 13.96
N TRP A 6 -19.29 8.13 13.24
CA TRP A 6 -19.47 6.80 13.86
C TRP A 6 -18.45 6.49 14.96
N GLN A 7 -17.17 6.82 14.77
CA GLN A 7 -16.15 6.60 15.81
C GLN A 7 -16.41 7.47 17.03
N TRP A 8 -16.89 8.70 16.83
CA TRP A 8 -17.27 9.60 17.90
C TRP A 8 -18.41 9.01 18.74
N ASP A 9 -19.53 8.67 18.10
CA ASP A 9 -20.74 8.21 18.77
C ASP A 9 -20.54 6.83 19.44
N GLU A 10 -19.92 5.89 18.74
CA GLU A 10 -19.86 4.48 19.15
C GLU A 10 -18.62 4.15 20.00
N THR A 11 -17.60 5.00 20.01
CA THR A 11 -16.32 4.69 20.66
C THR A 11 -15.77 5.84 21.50
N ILE A 12 -15.58 7.03 20.94
CA ILE A 12 -14.91 8.11 21.68
C ILE A 12 -15.79 8.61 22.81
N ALA A 13 -17.05 8.94 22.56
CA ALA A 13 -17.93 9.48 23.60
C ALA A 13 -18.13 8.50 24.77
N PRO A 14 -18.34 7.19 24.55
CA PRO A 14 -18.44 6.23 25.64
C PRO A 14 -17.11 5.99 26.38
N LEU A 15 -15.99 5.78 25.65
CA LEU A 15 -14.74 5.35 26.26
C LEU A 15 -13.96 6.52 26.89
N PHE A 16 -14.07 7.72 26.34
CA PHE A 16 -13.45 8.93 26.87
C PHE A 16 -14.42 9.79 27.70
N ALA A 17 -15.54 9.22 28.19
CA ALA A 17 -16.52 9.95 28.99
C ALA A 17 -15.93 10.74 30.17
N PRO A 18 -14.93 10.22 30.93
CA PRO A 18 -14.26 11.01 31.97
C PRO A 18 -13.51 12.23 31.42
N ALA A 19 -12.83 12.10 30.27
CA ALA A 19 -12.09 13.19 29.64
C ALA A 19 -13.04 14.26 29.05
N LEU A 20 -14.21 13.85 28.58
CA LEU A 20 -15.28 14.77 28.17
C LEU A 20 -15.84 15.54 29.36
N ALA A 21 -16.11 14.86 30.49
CA ALA A 21 -16.64 15.48 31.69
C ALA A 21 -15.65 16.44 32.37
N ALA A 22 -14.35 16.25 32.13
CA ALA A 22 -13.27 17.09 32.65
C ALA A 22 -12.83 18.20 31.68
N ASP A 23 -13.48 18.33 30.51
CA ASP A 23 -13.09 19.26 29.43
C ASP A 23 -11.66 19.02 28.86
N ASP A 24 -11.07 17.84 29.09
CA ASP A 24 -9.82 17.42 28.44
C ASP A 24 -10.04 17.13 26.93
N ILE A 25 -11.27 16.75 26.57
CA ILE A 25 -11.74 16.65 25.18
C ILE A 25 -12.98 17.52 25.05
N VAL A 26 -12.95 18.50 24.13
CA VAL A 26 -14.07 19.40 23.86
C VAL A 26 -14.59 19.15 22.44
N PRO A 27 -15.87 18.77 22.25
CA PRO A 27 -16.44 18.61 20.92
C PRO A 27 -16.55 19.97 20.22
N LEU A 28 -16.11 20.03 18.96
CA LEU A 28 -16.21 21.20 18.10
C LEU A 28 -17.09 20.90 16.89
N GLY A 29 -17.61 21.95 16.25
CA GLY A 29 -18.34 21.83 14.99
C GLY A 29 -17.48 21.32 13.84
N THR A 30 -18.13 20.82 12.79
CA THR A 30 -17.45 20.40 11.56
C THR A 30 -16.98 21.61 10.74
N ASP A 31 -16.01 21.41 9.85
CA ASP A 31 -15.53 22.45 8.93
C ASP A 31 -16.42 22.64 7.68
N GLY A 32 -17.53 21.89 7.58
CA GLY A 32 -18.48 21.94 6.47
C GLY A 32 -18.02 21.29 5.16
N ASP A 33 -16.77 20.84 5.07
CA ASP A 33 -16.24 20.21 3.86
C ASP A 33 -16.79 18.79 3.67
N LEU A 34 -17.27 18.52 2.45
CA LEU A 34 -17.70 17.20 2.05
C LEU A 34 -16.50 16.30 1.78
N ARG A 35 -16.60 15.05 2.22
CA ARG A 35 -15.54 14.07 2.13
C ARG A 35 -16.08 12.72 1.68
N LEU A 36 -15.35 12.06 0.78
CA LEU A 36 -15.69 10.75 0.25
C LEU A 36 -14.80 9.67 0.90
N PRO A 37 -15.37 8.67 1.60
CA PRO A 37 -14.61 7.52 2.06
C PRO A 37 -14.03 6.76 0.87
N GLN A 38 -12.74 6.47 0.95
CA GLN A 38 -12.03 5.64 -0.02
C GLN A 38 -12.27 4.15 0.26
N GLN A 39 -11.68 3.26 -0.53
CA GLN A 39 -11.79 1.80 -0.36
C GLN A 39 -11.36 1.30 1.03
N SER A 40 -10.46 2.03 1.72
CA SER A 40 -10.07 1.74 3.10
C SER A 40 -11.17 2.01 4.15
N ILE A 41 -12.30 2.61 3.73
CA ILE A 41 -13.44 3.10 4.51
C ILE A 41 -13.10 4.35 5.34
N ARG A 42 -11.92 4.37 5.96
CA ARG A 42 -11.51 5.34 6.96
C ARG A 42 -10.56 6.44 6.48
N THR A 43 -10.19 6.41 5.20
CA THR A 43 -9.45 7.48 4.53
C THR A 43 -10.41 8.29 3.69
N PHE A 44 -10.36 9.61 3.82
CA PHE A 44 -11.35 10.53 3.28
C PHE A 44 -10.69 11.51 2.31
N LEU A 45 -11.15 11.48 1.06
CA LEU A 45 -10.80 12.50 0.06
C LEU A 45 -11.73 13.71 0.24
N ASN A 46 -11.17 14.91 0.24
CA ASN A 46 -11.96 16.14 0.27
C ASN A 46 -12.55 16.42 -1.13
N THR A 47 -13.88 16.40 -1.26
CA THR A 47 -14.55 16.65 -2.54
C THR A 47 -14.94 18.11 -2.72
N SER A 48 -15.09 18.87 -1.62
CA SER A 48 -15.29 20.32 -1.66
C SER A 48 -14.02 21.07 -2.09
N ARG A 49 -12.85 20.58 -1.66
CA ARG A 49 -11.53 21.17 -1.91
C ARG A 49 -10.51 20.06 -2.24
N PRO A 50 -10.48 19.55 -3.48
CA PRO A 50 -9.64 18.41 -3.87
C PRO A 50 -8.13 18.63 -3.70
N ASP A 51 -7.69 19.88 -3.61
CA ASP A 51 -6.30 20.27 -3.36
C ASP A 51 -5.87 20.09 -1.90
N ARG A 52 -6.80 19.75 -0.99
CA ARG A 52 -6.52 19.56 0.44
C ARG A 52 -6.13 18.12 0.75
N HIS A 53 -5.36 17.96 1.83
CA HIS A 53 -4.92 16.65 2.31
C HIS A 53 -6.11 15.70 2.50
N THR A 54 -5.88 14.44 2.12
CA THR A 54 -6.76 13.35 2.54
C THR A 54 -6.58 13.11 4.03
N VAL A 55 -7.65 12.66 4.70
CA VAL A 55 -7.68 12.47 6.15
C VAL A 55 -7.91 11.00 6.45
N LYS A 56 -6.98 10.35 7.13
CA LYS A 56 -7.10 8.96 7.60
C LYS A 56 -7.39 8.97 9.09
N LEU A 57 -8.51 8.35 9.48
CA LEU A 57 -9.04 8.39 10.84
C LEU A 57 -9.12 6.99 11.43
N PRO A 58 -8.98 6.80 12.75
CA PRO A 58 -9.37 5.56 13.39
C PRO A 58 -10.85 5.26 13.18
N LEU A 59 -11.16 3.99 12.99
CA LEU A 59 -12.51 3.46 12.93
C LEU A 59 -12.51 2.08 13.59
N SER A 60 -13.21 1.94 14.71
CA SER A 60 -13.33 0.69 15.49
C SER A 60 -14.26 -0.31 14.80
N VAL A 61 -14.01 -0.58 13.53
CA VAL A 61 -14.68 -1.59 12.72
C VAL A 61 -13.66 -2.65 12.33
N LEU A 62 -14.03 -3.91 12.52
CA LEU A 62 -13.24 -5.04 12.08
C LEU A 62 -13.52 -5.30 10.60
N ASN A 63 -12.52 -5.09 9.74
CA ASN A 63 -12.67 -5.35 8.31
C ASN A 63 -11.54 -6.24 7.81
N THR A 64 -11.90 -7.31 7.08
CA THR A 64 -11.07 -8.44 6.65
C THR A 64 -10.35 -9.16 7.79
N LEU A 65 -9.20 -8.66 8.26
CA LEU A 65 -8.35 -9.30 9.28
C LEU A 65 -8.09 -8.43 10.51
N VAL A 66 -8.14 -7.10 10.36
CA VAL A 66 -7.68 -6.16 11.40
C VAL A 66 -8.74 -5.12 11.73
N TRP A 67 -8.73 -4.67 12.99
CA TRP A 67 -9.47 -3.48 13.41
C TRP A 67 -8.86 -2.25 12.73
N ARG A 68 -9.72 -1.36 12.24
CA ARG A 68 -9.30 -0.20 11.45
C ARG A 68 -8.91 1.00 12.33
N GLY A 69 -8.09 0.75 13.35
CA GLY A 69 -7.48 1.76 14.22
C GLY A 69 -6.10 2.27 13.75
N LEU A 70 -5.61 3.36 14.32
CA LEU A 70 -4.28 3.91 14.05
C LEU A 70 -3.29 3.54 15.17
N PRO A 71 -2.23 2.74 14.91
CA PRO A 71 -1.23 2.41 15.92
C PRO A 71 -0.53 3.67 16.39
N THR A 72 -0.54 3.93 17.70
CA THR A 72 -0.01 5.17 18.28
C THR A 72 1.44 5.43 17.89
N GLU A 73 2.33 4.45 18.07
CA GLU A 73 3.77 4.60 17.76
C GLU A 73 4.02 4.85 16.28
N ARG A 74 3.38 4.06 15.40
CA ARG A 74 3.45 4.26 13.94
C ARG A 74 2.90 5.61 13.54
N THR A 75 1.75 6.01 14.08
CA THR A 75 1.11 7.29 13.75
C THR A 75 2.04 8.47 14.06
N VAL A 76 2.71 8.47 15.20
CA VAL A 76 3.69 9.52 15.56
C VAL A 76 4.84 9.57 14.56
N ALA A 77 5.33 8.42 14.09
CA ALA A 77 6.44 8.35 13.16
C ALA A 77 6.07 8.58 11.68
N ALA A 78 4.78 8.68 11.33
CA ALA A 78 4.34 8.76 9.93
C ALA A 78 5.00 9.90 9.10
N PRO A 79 5.15 11.13 9.63
CA PRO A 79 5.87 12.18 8.93
C PRO A 79 7.36 11.90 8.77
N ALA A 80 7.98 11.24 9.75
CA ALA A 80 9.40 10.87 9.68
C ALA A 80 9.66 9.79 8.63
N VAL A 81 8.83 8.74 8.61
CA VAL A 81 8.86 7.69 7.58
C VAL A 81 8.66 8.30 6.20
N THR A 82 7.69 9.21 6.06
CA THR A 82 7.43 9.94 4.81
C THR A 82 8.68 10.68 4.32
N ARG A 83 9.30 11.50 5.18
CA ARG A 83 10.52 12.25 4.81
C ARG A 83 11.66 11.32 4.41
N TRP A 84 11.83 10.21 5.12
CA TRP A 84 12.88 9.25 4.80
C TRP A 84 12.66 8.60 3.43
N VAL A 85 11.48 8.05 3.16
CA VAL A 85 11.18 7.38 1.87
C VAL A 85 11.19 8.36 0.70
N GLN A 86 10.62 9.57 0.86
CA GLN A 86 10.68 10.61 -0.17
C GLN A 86 12.13 11.08 -0.40
N GLY A 87 12.95 11.16 0.66
CA GLY A 87 14.37 11.46 0.55
C GLY A 87 15.17 10.43 -0.25
N LEU A 88 14.84 9.13 -0.12
CA LEU A 88 15.44 8.08 -0.96
C LEU A 88 15.12 8.30 -2.45
N ARG A 89 13.85 8.60 -2.77
CA ARG A 89 13.43 8.92 -4.14
C ARG A 89 14.14 10.18 -4.66
N ASP A 90 14.18 11.24 -3.88
CA ASP A 90 14.68 12.56 -4.30
C ASP A 90 16.21 12.55 -4.53
N ALA A 91 16.93 11.66 -3.86
CA ALA A 91 18.36 11.46 -4.05
C ALA A 91 18.71 10.54 -5.24
N ASP A 92 17.69 9.95 -5.89
CA ASP A 92 17.86 8.94 -6.93
C ASP A 92 17.18 9.37 -8.23
N ALA A 93 17.96 9.73 -9.25
CA ALA A 93 17.45 10.20 -10.54
C ALA A 93 16.62 9.14 -11.27
N TYR A 94 16.90 7.85 -11.07
CA TYR A 94 16.11 6.80 -11.69
C TYR A 94 14.71 6.74 -11.10
N LEU A 95 14.56 6.90 -9.78
CA LEU A 95 13.26 6.95 -9.13
C LEU A 95 12.51 8.27 -9.40
N SER A 96 13.19 9.41 -9.27
CA SER A 96 12.57 10.75 -9.31
C SER A 96 12.32 11.26 -10.73
N GLU A 97 13.24 11.08 -11.66
CA GLU A 97 13.18 11.66 -13.01
C GLU A 97 12.69 10.68 -14.06
N GLU A 98 13.16 9.43 -14.01
CA GLU A 98 12.79 8.42 -15.02
C GLU A 98 11.50 7.69 -14.67
N CYS A 99 11.43 7.05 -13.50
CA CYS A 99 10.21 6.38 -13.04
C CYS A 99 9.12 7.39 -12.66
N ARG A 100 9.53 8.60 -12.25
CA ARG A 100 8.66 9.68 -11.73
C ARG A 100 7.70 9.18 -10.65
N VAL A 101 8.15 8.25 -9.79
CA VAL A 101 7.26 7.58 -8.83
C VAL A 101 6.66 8.59 -7.85
N ILE A 102 5.33 8.57 -7.73
CA ILE A 102 4.62 9.46 -6.82
C ILE A 102 4.51 8.77 -5.46
N LEU A 103 5.04 9.43 -4.43
CA LEU A 103 4.95 8.97 -3.05
C LEU A 103 4.03 9.93 -2.28
N LEU A 104 2.78 9.53 -2.07
CA LEU A 104 1.77 10.33 -1.36
C LEU A 104 2.05 10.35 0.15
N GLY A 105 2.75 11.39 0.60
CA GLY A 105 3.29 11.52 1.95
C GLY A 105 2.25 11.68 3.04
N GLU A 106 2.47 11.01 4.17
CA GLU A 106 1.73 11.18 5.43
C GLU A 106 2.40 12.30 6.25
N VAL A 107 2.17 13.55 5.84
CA VAL A 107 2.98 14.72 6.24
C VAL A 107 2.68 15.27 7.62
N ALA A 108 1.52 14.93 8.19
CA ALA A 108 1.17 15.32 9.56
C ALA A 108 0.33 14.22 10.23
N SER A 109 0.49 14.08 11.53
CA SER A 109 -0.26 13.10 12.31
C SER A 109 -0.47 13.57 13.74
N ILE A 110 -1.54 13.08 14.36
CA ILE A 110 -1.86 13.24 15.78
C ILE A 110 -2.38 11.90 16.29
N THR A 111 -1.99 11.52 17.49
CA THR A 111 -2.59 10.41 18.23
C THR A 111 -2.93 10.88 19.63
N VAL A 112 -4.05 10.42 20.18
CA VAL A 112 -4.49 10.71 21.54
C VAL A 112 -4.52 9.40 22.30
N ARG A 113 -3.63 9.31 23.28
CA ARG A 113 -3.52 8.14 24.16
C ARG A 113 -4.74 8.04 25.07
N HIS A 114 -5.20 6.83 25.30
CA HIS A 114 -6.26 6.59 26.27
C HIS A 114 -5.65 6.42 27.67
N PRO A 115 -6.02 7.22 28.69
CA PRO A 115 -5.33 7.26 29.98
C PRO A 115 -5.33 5.92 30.73
N LEU A 116 -6.38 5.11 30.57
CA LEU A 116 -6.49 3.78 31.20
C LEU A 116 -5.97 2.64 30.30
N TYR A 117 -6.53 2.48 29.09
CA TYR A 117 -6.19 1.36 28.22
C TYR A 117 -4.71 1.28 27.85
N ASP A 118 -4.05 2.41 27.60
CA ASP A 118 -2.63 2.39 27.20
C ASP A 118 -1.70 1.94 28.34
N ALA A 119 -2.14 2.05 29.60
CA ALA A 119 -1.39 1.55 30.76
C ALA A 119 -1.57 0.04 31.00
N LEU A 120 -2.54 -0.61 30.34
CA LEU A 120 -2.82 -2.03 30.54
C LEU A 120 -1.92 -2.90 29.64
N PRO A 121 -1.12 -3.83 30.20
CA PRO A 121 -0.09 -4.55 29.46
C PRO A 121 -0.62 -5.45 28.35
N GLN A 122 -1.81 -6.04 28.53
CA GLN A 122 -2.44 -6.97 27.58
C GLN A 122 -3.78 -6.45 27.04
N VAL A 123 -3.98 -5.13 27.05
CA VAL A 123 -5.18 -4.59 26.40
C VAL A 123 -5.20 -5.00 24.93
N PRO A 124 -6.36 -5.40 24.40
CA PRO A 124 -6.48 -5.65 22.98
C PRO A 124 -6.06 -4.43 22.16
N TYR A 125 -5.29 -4.65 21.09
CA TYR A 125 -4.60 -3.58 20.37
C TYR A 125 -5.56 -2.51 19.86
N GLN A 126 -6.80 -2.87 19.51
CA GLN A 126 -7.78 -1.89 19.01
C GLN A 126 -8.08 -0.76 20.00
N TYR A 127 -7.91 -0.99 21.30
CA TYR A 127 -8.11 0.04 22.33
C TYR A 127 -6.91 0.98 22.49
N ARG A 128 -5.76 0.67 21.88
CA ARG A 128 -4.58 1.56 21.78
C ARG A 128 -4.57 2.39 20.50
N GLU A 129 -5.64 2.27 19.71
CA GLU A 129 -5.70 2.75 18.33
C GLU A 129 -6.96 3.59 18.06
N LEU A 130 -7.55 4.17 19.11
CA LEU A 130 -8.92 4.70 19.12
C LEU A 130 -9.07 6.11 18.55
N LEU A 131 -8.11 7.00 18.83
CA LEU A 131 -8.25 8.43 18.56
C LEU A 131 -6.95 9.02 17.99
N GLY A 132 -7.06 9.63 16.81
CA GLY A 132 -5.93 10.15 16.07
C GLY A 132 -6.33 10.55 14.66
N CYS A 133 -5.35 11.01 13.89
CA CYS A 133 -5.54 11.45 12.52
C CYS A 133 -4.19 11.43 11.80
N ILE A 134 -4.19 11.05 10.53
CA ILE A 134 -3.08 11.26 9.60
C ILE A 134 -3.59 12.11 8.43
N TRP A 135 -2.86 13.16 8.08
CA TRP A 135 -3.07 13.93 6.86
C TRP A 135 -2.08 13.48 5.80
N ARG A 136 -2.61 13.14 4.63
CA ARG A 136 -1.81 12.69 3.49
C ARG A 136 -1.97 13.60 2.28
N GLU A 137 -0.87 13.84 1.59
CA GLU A 137 -0.84 14.68 0.39
C GLU A 137 -1.87 14.22 -0.65
N PRO A 138 -2.59 15.15 -1.29
CA PRO A 138 -3.57 14.79 -2.30
C PRO A 138 -2.88 14.50 -3.64
N LEU A 139 -3.32 13.43 -4.30
CA LEU A 139 -2.76 12.96 -5.56
C LEU A 139 -2.86 13.99 -6.69
N CYS A 140 -3.91 14.82 -6.69
CA CYS A 140 -4.16 15.81 -7.75
C CYS A 140 -2.99 16.79 -7.95
N ARG A 141 -2.16 17.03 -6.93
CA ARG A 141 -0.99 17.92 -7.01
C ARG A 141 0.18 17.33 -7.80
N PHE A 142 0.16 16.02 -8.06
CA PHE A 142 1.24 15.27 -8.71
C PHE A 142 0.87 14.77 -10.11
N LEU A 143 -0.31 15.15 -10.61
CA LEU A 143 -0.77 14.82 -11.95
C LEU A 143 -0.46 15.97 -12.90
N ASP A 144 0.10 15.64 -14.06
CA ASP A 144 0.24 16.57 -15.17
C ASP A 144 -1.15 16.83 -15.79
N PRO A 145 -1.34 17.95 -16.50
CA PRO A 145 -2.58 18.20 -17.24
C PRO A 145 -2.95 17.01 -18.14
N GLY A 146 -4.22 16.61 -18.11
CA GLY A 146 -4.75 15.51 -18.92
C GLY A 146 -4.64 14.12 -18.30
N GLU A 147 -3.78 13.95 -17.29
CA GLU A 147 -3.57 12.65 -16.66
C GLU A 147 -4.70 12.24 -15.74
N ARG A 148 -4.85 10.92 -15.61
CA ARG A 148 -5.89 10.30 -14.79
C ARG A 148 -5.26 9.27 -13.88
N ALA A 149 -5.70 9.21 -12.64
CA ALA A 149 -5.20 8.22 -11.70
C ALA A 149 -6.32 7.28 -11.25
N ARG A 150 -6.00 5.98 -11.18
CA ARG A 150 -6.95 4.95 -10.77
C ARG A 150 -6.28 3.97 -9.83
N THR A 151 -6.99 3.56 -8.79
CA THR A 151 -6.53 2.48 -7.91
C THR A 151 -6.16 1.24 -8.73
N LEU A 152 -5.08 0.57 -8.38
CA LEU A 152 -4.67 -0.68 -9.02
C LEU A 152 -5.78 -1.75 -8.93
N ALA A 153 -6.61 -1.71 -7.88
CA ALA A 153 -7.79 -2.56 -7.74
C ALA A 153 -8.81 -2.39 -8.88
N SER A 154 -8.84 -1.24 -9.56
CA SER A 154 -9.73 -1.03 -10.71
C SER A 154 -9.38 -1.94 -11.88
N LEU A 155 -8.11 -2.35 -12.04
CA LEU A 155 -7.69 -3.19 -13.17
C LEU A 155 -8.27 -4.61 -13.11
N ILE A 156 -8.64 -5.07 -11.92
CA ILE A 156 -9.29 -6.37 -11.69
C ILE A 156 -10.81 -6.23 -11.51
N HIS A 157 -11.37 -5.07 -11.80
CA HIS A 157 -12.82 -4.85 -11.76
C HIS A 157 -13.49 -5.35 -13.03
N THR A 158 -14.64 -6.00 -12.83
CA THR A 158 -15.58 -6.38 -13.88
C THR A 158 -16.92 -5.75 -13.56
N ASP A 159 -17.54 -5.10 -14.54
CA ASP A 159 -18.86 -4.49 -14.36
C ASP A 159 -19.98 -5.54 -14.27
N ALA A 160 -21.22 -5.09 -14.10
CA ALA A 160 -22.39 -5.97 -13.98
C ALA A 160 -22.71 -6.74 -15.27
N GLN A 161 -22.13 -6.33 -16.42
CA GLN A 161 -22.30 -6.95 -17.73
C GLN A 161 -21.15 -7.92 -18.05
N GLY A 162 -20.16 -8.05 -17.17
CA GLY A 162 -19.01 -8.94 -17.38
C GLY A 162 -17.85 -8.28 -18.11
N ARG A 163 -17.89 -6.97 -18.41
CA ARG A 163 -16.78 -6.29 -19.07
C ARG A 163 -15.70 -5.92 -18.05
N ALA A 164 -14.48 -6.39 -18.29
CA ALA A 164 -13.32 -6.04 -17.48
C ALA A 164 -12.92 -4.58 -17.75
N PHE A 165 -12.67 -3.83 -16.69
CA PHE A 165 -12.26 -2.43 -16.79
C PHE A 165 -10.92 -2.29 -17.53
N THR A 166 -9.98 -3.23 -17.33
CA THR A 166 -8.73 -3.27 -18.11
C THR A 166 -8.99 -3.42 -19.60
N ALA A 167 -9.97 -4.24 -20.00
CA ALA A 167 -10.29 -4.41 -21.40
C ALA A 167 -10.84 -3.12 -22.03
N GLU A 168 -11.61 -2.34 -21.28
CA GLU A 168 -12.08 -1.02 -21.71
C GLU A 168 -10.92 -0.01 -21.86
N LEU A 169 -9.98 0.01 -20.91
CA LEU A 169 -8.80 0.89 -21.00
C LEU A 169 -7.92 0.57 -22.22
N VAL A 170 -7.70 -0.72 -22.50
CA VAL A 170 -6.95 -1.16 -23.67
C VAL A 170 -7.64 -0.70 -24.96
N GLU A 171 -8.96 -0.95 -25.10
CA GLU A 171 -9.74 -0.52 -26.26
C GLU A 171 -9.64 1.00 -26.48
N ARG A 172 -9.83 1.79 -25.41
CA ARG A 172 -9.77 3.25 -25.46
C ARG A 172 -8.39 3.80 -25.81
N SER A 173 -7.32 3.08 -25.43
CA SER A 173 -5.96 3.48 -25.77
C SER A 173 -5.60 3.29 -27.24
N GLY A 174 -6.35 2.44 -27.96
CA GLY A 174 -6.04 2.05 -29.33
C GLY A 174 -4.75 1.24 -29.48
N LEU A 175 -4.14 0.81 -28.37
CA LEU A 175 -2.95 -0.05 -28.39
C LEU A 175 -3.32 -1.52 -28.51
N GLU A 176 -2.41 -2.31 -29.08
CA GLU A 176 -2.49 -3.77 -28.99
C GLU A 176 -2.34 -4.21 -27.53
N PRO A 177 -3.08 -5.23 -27.06
CA PRO A 177 -3.10 -5.61 -25.64
C PRO A 177 -1.74 -5.89 -25.01
N ARG A 178 -0.84 -6.62 -25.68
CA ARG A 178 0.52 -6.88 -25.15
C ARG A 178 1.36 -5.60 -25.10
N VAL A 179 1.15 -4.65 -26.02
CA VAL A 179 1.79 -3.31 -25.95
C VAL A 179 1.30 -2.56 -24.71
N TRP A 180 -0.02 -2.52 -24.47
CA TRP A 180 -0.58 -1.83 -23.31
C TRP A 180 -0.12 -2.47 -21.99
N LEU A 181 -0.06 -3.80 -21.91
CA LEU A 181 0.46 -4.51 -20.73
C LEU A 181 1.94 -4.24 -20.48
N ARG A 182 2.77 -4.08 -21.52
CA ARG A 182 4.15 -3.63 -21.35
C ARG A 182 4.23 -2.24 -20.72
N HIS A 183 3.37 -1.31 -21.11
CA HIS A 183 3.27 0.00 -20.46
C HIS A 183 2.83 -0.12 -19.00
N LEU A 184 1.86 -1.01 -18.70
CA LEU A 184 1.44 -1.28 -17.32
C LEU A 184 2.62 -1.77 -16.47
N PHE A 185 3.36 -2.77 -16.93
CA PHE A 185 4.46 -3.34 -16.15
C PHE A 185 5.64 -2.37 -16.03
N ALA A 186 5.96 -1.61 -17.09
CA ALA A 186 6.97 -0.56 -17.05
C ALA A 186 6.58 0.62 -16.13
N ALA A 187 5.30 0.90 -15.94
CA ALA A 187 4.84 1.90 -14.98
C ALA A 187 4.93 1.39 -13.52
N LEU A 188 4.74 0.09 -13.29
CA LEU A 188 4.62 -0.51 -11.97
C LEU A 188 5.94 -1.04 -11.40
N LEU A 189 6.62 -1.91 -12.14
CA LEU A 189 7.70 -2.74 -11.61
C LEU A 189 9.01 -1.96 -11.39
N PRO A 190 9.48 -1.13 -12.33
CA PRO A 190 10.76 -0.43 -12.20
C PRO A 190 11.00 0.26 -10.84
N PRO A 191 10.11 1.14 -10.32
CA PRO A 191 10.33 1.75 -9.01
C PRO A 191 10.27 0.72 -7.87
N LEU A 192 9.35 -0.25 -7.91
CA LEU A 192 9.20 -1.27 -6.87
C LEU A 192 10.44 -2.16 -6.76
N LEU A 193 10.98 -2.60 -7.90
CA LEU A 193 12.22 -3.37 -7.98
C LEU A 193 13.40 -2.55 -7.48
N HIS A 194 13.46 -1.27 -7.81
CA HIS A 194 14.55 -0.41 -7.39
C HIS A 194 14.57 -0.17 -5.89
N PHE A 195 13.42 0.14 -5.28
CA PHE A 195 13.32 0.21 -3.81
C PHE A 195 13.76 -1.10 -3.13
N LEU A 196 13.33 -2.24 -3.65
CA LEU A 196 13.71 -3.54 -3.10
C LEU A 196 15.22 -3.82 -3.25
N TYR A 197 15.75 -3.74 -4.46
CA TYR A 197 17.11 -4.17 -4.76
C TYR A 197 18.17 -3.16 -4.33
N ARG A 198 17.95 -1.87 -4.58
CA ARG A 198 18.91 -0.80 -4.23
C ARG A 198 18.84 -0.48 -2.74
N TYR A 199 17.62 -0.24 -2.25
CA TYR A 199 17.42 0.31 -0.92
C TYR A 199 17.06 -0.74 0.13
N GLY A 200 16.80 -1.99 -0.25
CA GLY A 200 16.38 -3.03 0.70
C GLY A 200 15.08 -2.66 1.41
N THR A 201 14.19 -1.93 0.75
CA THR A 201 12.89 -1.53 1.29
C THR A 201 11.79 -1.88 0.31
N VAL A 202 10.61 -2.20 0.83
CA VAL A 202 9.48 -2.60 0.01
C VAL A 202 8.20 -1.96 0.53
N PHE A 203 7.32 -1.64 -0.40
CA PHE A 203 5.94 -1.26 -0.10
C PHE A 203 5.04 -2.50 -0.16
N SER A 204 3.80 -2.37 0.27
CA SER A 204 2.74 -3.36 -0.02
C SER A 204 1.88 -2.87 -1.20
N PRO A 205 2.26 -3.11 -2.46
CA PRO A 205 1.57 -2.59 -3.64
C PRO A 205 0.32 -3.42 -4.00
N HIS A 206 -0.54 -3.68 -3.03
CA HIS A 206 -1.83 -4.30 -3.30
C HIS A 206 -2.79 -3.31 -3.95
N GLY A 207 -3.91 -3.82 -4.49
CA GLY A 207 -4.87 -3.06 -5.28
C GLY A 207 -5.24 -1.69 -4.70
N GLU A 208 -5.49 -1.60 -3.40
CA GLU A 208 -5.85 -0.33 -2.76
C GLU A 208 -4.69 0.68 -2.64
N ASN A 209 -3.47 0.25 -2.32
CA ASN A 209 -2.34 1.11 -1.95
C ASN A 209 -1.48 1.55 -3.14
N ALA A 210 -1.58 0.84 -4.25
CA ALA A 210 -1.00 1.25 -5.52
C ALA A 210 -2.06 1.96 -6.37
N ILE A 211 -1.65 3.03 -7.03
CA ILE A 211 -2.46 3.82 -7.94
C ILE A 211 -1.68 3.94 -9.25
N VAL A 212 -2.32 3.63 -10.36
CA VAL A 212 -1.74 3.74 -11.69
C VAL A 212 -2.14 5.10 -12.27
N VAL A 213 -1.17 5.88 -12.71
CA VAL A 213 -1.38 7.11 -13.48
C VAL A 213 -1.39 6.74 -14.96
N PHE A 214 -2.36 7.30 -15.67
CA PHE A 214 -2.58 7.12 -17.10
C PHE A 214 -2.50 8.46 -17.81
N ASP A 215 -2.01 8.45 -19.05
CA ASP A 215 -2.08 9.60 -19.94
C ASP A 215 -3.52 9.87 -20.44
N GLU A 216 -3.69 10.89 -21.28
CA GLU A 216 -4.97 11.27 -21.87
C GLU A 216 -5.64 10.16 -22.70
N ARG A 217 -4.86 9.17 -23.16
CA ARG A 217 -5.30 8.02 -23.96
C ARG A 217 -5.41 6.75 -23.12
N ASP A 218 -5.46 6.85 -21.80
CA ASP A 218 -5.59 5.69 -20.92
C ASP A 218 -4.42 4.67 -21.03
N VAL A 219 -3.21 5.14 -21.40
CA VAL A 219 -1.98 4.35 -21.34
C VAL A 219 -1.31 4.53 -19.97
N PRO A 220 -0.94 3.45 -19.26
CA PRO A 220 -0.21 3.55 -17.98
C PRO A 220 1.14 4.24 -18.16
N VAL A 221 1.45 5.22 -17.31
CA VAL A 221 2.70 6.00 -17.40
C VAL A 221 3.55 5.98 -16.15
N ARG A 222 2.96 5.90 -14.94
CA ARG A 222 3.73 5.81 -13.69
C ARG A 222 2.91 5.30 -12.51
N LEU A 223 3.63 4.87 -11.48
CA LEU A 223 3.08 4.42 -10.21
C LEU A 223 2.99 5.55 -9.18
N ALA A 224 1.87 5.57 -8.46
CA ALA A 224 1.71 6.30 -7.21
C ALA A 224 1.47 5.31 -6.06
N ILE A 225 2.15 5.51 -4.92
CA ILE A 225 2.05 4.67 -3.72
C ILE A 225 1.61 5.52 -2.53
N LYS A 226 0.80 4.92 -1.65
CA LYS A 226 0.34 5.50 -0.38
C LYS A 226 0.49 4.51 0.79
N ASP A 227 0.19 4.99 2.00
CA ASP A 227 0.16 4.21 3.26
C ASP A 227 1.56 3.72 3.72
N PHE A 228 2.51 4.64 3.89
CA PHE A 228 3.89 4.27 4.19
C PHE A 228 4.10 3.69 5.58
N VAL A 229 3.61 4.37 6.62
CA VAL A 229 3.94 3.99 7.99
C VAL A 229 3.36 2.63 8.41
N ASP A 230 2.32 2.18 7.71
CA ASP A 230 1.70 0.88 7.95
C ASP A 230 2.33 -0.24 7.10
N ASP A 231 2.85 0.07 5.91
CA ASP A 231 3.19 -0.94 4.87
C ASP A 231 4.64 -0.93 4.37
N VAL A 232 5.46 0.06 4.73
CA VAL A 232 6.89 0.05 4.40
C VAL A 232 7.63 -0.90 5.33
N ASN A 233 8.39 -1.80 4.74
CA ASN A 233 9.23 -2.75 5.46
C ASN A 233 10.66 -2.67 4.92
N VAL A 234 11.63 -3.07 5.73
CA VAL A 234 13.05 -2.98 5.39
C VAL A 234 13.76 -4.30 5.60
N SER A 235 14.90 -4.47 4.94
CA SER A 235 15.72 -5.67 5.06
C SER A 235 16.35 -5.77 6.44
N ALA A 236 16.15 -6.91 7.10
CA ALA A 236 16.89 -7.28 8.31
C ALA A 236 18.37 -7.57 8.02
N ARG A 237 18.72 -7.90 6.76
CA ARG A 237 20.13 -7.99 6.33
C ARG A 237 20.66 -6.57 6.04
N PRO A 238 21.85 -6.20 6.52
CA PRO A 238 22.41 -4.87 6.28
C PRO A 238 22.52 -4.50 4.79
N VAL A 239 22.09 -3.27 4.50
CA VAL A 239 22.16 -2.61 3.19
C VAL A 239 22.75 -1.23 3.48
N PRO A 240 23.87 -0.79 2.85
CA PRO A 240 24.49 0.50 3.15
C PRO A 240 23.52 1.68 3.03
N GLU A 241 22.58 1.61 2.10
CA GLU A 241 21.54 2.61 1.87
C GLU A 241 20.58 2.77 3.08
N LEU A 242 20.52 1.81 4.00
CA LEU A 242 19.74 1.87 5.24
C LEU A 242 20.55 2.35 6.46
N ALA A 243 21.85 2.65 6.29
CA ALA A 243 22.71 3.07 7.38
C ALA A 243 22.27 4.40 7.99
N ASP A 244 21.92 5.36 7.15
CA ASP A 244 21.52 6.72 7.54
C ASP A 244 20.01 6.85 7.84
N MET A 245 19.30 5.72 7.97
CA MET A 245 17.89 5.74 8.37
C MET A 245 17.76 6.32 9.79
N PRO A 246 16.90 7.35 9.99
CA PRO A 246 16.70 7.96 11.30
C PRO A 246 16.22 6.95 12.35
N ASP A 247 16.67 7.11 13.59
CA ASP A 247 16.31 6.19 14.69
C ASP A 247 14.81 6.09 14.94
N GLU A 248 14.08 7.22 14.82
CA GLU A 248 12.63 7.25 14.93
C GLU A 248 11.91 6.43 13.85
N VAL A 249 12.50 6.32 12.65
CA VAL A 249 12.00 5.49 11.55
C VAL A 249 12.36 4.04 11.79
N ARG A 250 13.62 3.76 12.17
CA ARG A 250 14.10 2.41 12.49
C ARG A 250 13.31 1.75 13.62
N ALA A 251 12.85 2.54 14.60
CA ALA A 251 12.09 2.04 15.73
C ALA A 251 10.68 1.54 15.35
N VAL A 252 10.09 2.01 14.26
CA VAL A 252 8.69 1.70 13.88
C VAL A 252 8.55 0.77 12.67
N LEU A 253 9.51 0.79 11.74
CA LEU A 253 9.47 -0.06 10.56
C LEU A 253 9.86 -1.48 10.91
N LEU A 254 9.13 -2.45 10.37
CA LEU A 254 9.48 -3.85 10.54
C LEU A 254 10.69 -4.20 9.67
N SER A 255 11.62 -4.94 10.25
CA SER A 255 12.78 -5.49 9.56
C SER A 255 12.54 -6.97 9.28
N GLU A 256 12.50 -7.33 7.99
CA GLU A 256 12.17 -8.68 7.54
C GLU A 256 13.36 -9.36 6.87
N PRO A 257 13.52 -10.69 7.02
CA PRO A 257 14.52 -11.43 6.26
C PRO A 257 14.34 -11.21 4.75
N PRO A 258 15.42 -11.16 3.94
CA PRO A 258 15.33 -10.85 2.51
C PRO A 258 14.31 -11.69 1.72
N GLY A 259 14.23 -13.00 1.99
CA GLY A 259 13.26 -13.88 1.33
C GLY A 259 11.80 -13.65 1.74
N PHE A 260 11.54 -13.04 2.90
CA PHE A 260 10.21 -12.59 3.27
C PHE A 260 9.91 -11.19 2.72
N LEU A 261 10.93 -10.34 2.56
CA LEU A 261 10.76 -9.01 1.97
C LEU A 261 10.26 -9.08 0.51
N THR A 262 10.69 -10.10 -0.25
CA THR A 262 10.17 -10.36 -1.61
C THR A 262 8.69 -10.76 -1.63
N GLN A 263 8.16 -11.31 -0.52
CA GLN A 263 6.75 -11.69 -0.41
C GLN A 263 5.80 -10.50 -0.54
N PHE A 264 6.25 -9.28 -0.28
CA PHE A 264 5.41 -8.10 -0.51
C PHE A 264 5.11 -7.88 -2.01
N LEU A 265 6.03 -8.23 -2.90
CA LEU A 265 5.79 -8.22 -4.35
C LEU A 265 5.11 -9.53 -4.80
N HIS A 266 5.61 -10.69 -4.36
CA HIS A 266 5.00 -11.97 -4.73
C HIS A 266 3.54 -12.05 -4.30
N SER A 267 3.25 -11.80 -3.03
CA SER A 267 1.89 -11.93 -2.50
C SER A 267 1.04 -10.70 -2.71
N GLY A 268 1.59 -9.50 -2.53
CA GLY A 268 0.84 -8.25 -2.67
C GLY A 268 0.45 -7.93 -4.11
N LEU A 269 1.39 -8.04 -5.05
CA LEU A 269 1.19 -7.69 -6.46
C LEU A 269 0.90 -8.92 -7.32
N PHE A 270 1.79 -9.91 -7.33
CA PHE A 270 1.67 -11.01 -8.28
C PHE A 270 0.48 -11.92 -7.96
N VAL A 271 0.38 -12.41 -6.72
CA VAL A 271 -0.73 -13.27 -6.29
C VAL A 271 -1.99 -12.46 -5.96
N GLY A 272 -1.83 -11.26 -5.40
CA GLY A 272 -2.93 -10.40 -4.94
C GLY A 272 -3.64 -9.64 -6.06
N VAL A 273 -2.95 -9.36 -7.18
CA VAL A 273 -3.50 -8.60 -8.31
C VAL A 273 -3.33 -9.36 -9.62
N PHE A 274 -2.11 -9.71 -10.01
CA PHE A 274 -1.85 -10.26 -11.34
C PHE A 274 -2.47 -11.63 -11.59
N ARG A 275 -2.54 -12.48 -10.56
CA ARG A 275 -3.30 -13.75 -10.61
C ARG A 275 -4.78 -13.56 -10.96
N HIS A 276 -5.35 -12.38 -10.68
CA HIS A 276 -6.72 -12.04 -11.04
C HIS A 276 -6.79 -11.27 -12.37
N LEU A 277 -5.77 -10.48 -12.69
CA LEU A 277 -5.68 -9.74 -13.95
C LEU A 277 -5.39 -10.64 -15.16
N GLY A 278 -4.49 -11.62 -15.03
CA GLY A 278 -4.09 -12.54 -16.08
C GLY A 278 -5.28 -13.21 -16.77
N PRO A 279 -6.19 -13.87 -16.03
CA PRO A 279 -7.39 -14.47 -16.61
C PRO A 279 -8.31 -13.48 -17.34
N LEU A 280 -8.43 -12.23 -16.85
CA LEU A 280 -9.23 -11.20 -17.54
C LEU A 280 -8.57 -10.78 -18.87
N CYS A 281 -7.24 -10.71 -18.91
CA CYS A 281 -6.49 -10.44 -20.13
C CYS A 281 -6.57 -11.61 -21.12
N GLU A 282 -6.57 -12.85 -20.64
CA GLU A 282 -6.74 -14.01 -21.50
C GLU A 282 -8.14 -14.05 -22.12
N GLU A 283 -9.18 -13.92 -21.29
CA GLU A 283 -10.58 -14.02 -21.72
C GLU A 283 -11.00 -12.86 -22.62
N GLN A 284 -10.63 -11.62 -22.29
CA GLN A 284 -11.18 -10.43 -22.94
C GLN A 284 -10.19 -9.69 -23.85
N LEU A 285 -8.89 -10.01 -23.77
CA LEU A 285 -7.86 -9.38 -24.59
C LEU A 285 -7.08 -10.39 -25.46
N GLY A 286 -7.33 -11.69 -25.32
CA GLY A 286 -6.63 -12.72 -26.09
C GLY A 286 -5.13 -12.80 -25.79
N VAL A 287 -4.71 -12.43 -24.58
CA VAL A 287 -3.33 -12.57 -24.09
C VAL A 287 -3.25 -13.80 -23.19
N PRO A 288 -2.72 -14.94 -23.67
CA PRO A 288 -2.60 -16.16 -22.87
C PRO A 288 -1.86 -15.91 -21.55
N GLU A 289 -2.20 -16.65 -20.50
CA GLU A 289 -1.56 -16.48 -19.17
C GLU A 289 -0.03 -16.59 -19.23
N GLY A 290 0.50 -17.50 -20.06
CA GLY A 290 1.94 -17.64 -20.27
C GLY A 290 2.58 -16.34 -20.80
N ASP A 291 1.99 -15.75 -21.85
CA ASP A 291 2.46 -14.47 -22.41
C ASP A 291 2.39 -13.35 -21.36
N PHE A 292 1.31 -13.29 -20.57
CA PHE A 292 1.16 -12.31 -19.51
C PHE A 292 2.32 -12.37 -18.52
N TRP A 293 2.66 -13.56 -18.01
CA TRP A 293 3.77 -13.72 -17.07
C TRP A 293 5.14 -13.53 -17.72
N SER A 294 5.32 -13.92 -18.99
CA SER A 294 6.55 -13.62 -19.74
C SER A 294 6.75 -12.11 -19.89
N LEU A 295 5.70 -11.31 -20.06
CA LEU A 295 5.79 -9.84 -20.08
C LEU A 295 6.21 -9.26 -18.72
N VAL A 296 5.70 -9.81 -17.62
CA VAL A 296 6.13 -9.44 -16.25
C VAL A 296 7.60 -9.80 -16.05
N ARG A 297 7.99 -11.01 -16.44
CA ARG A 297 9.37 -11.51 -16.34
C ARG A 297 10.34 -10.66 -17.15
N ALA A 298 9.98 -10.34 -18.39
CA ALA A 298 10.79 -9.51 -19.28
C ALA A 298 11.06 -8.10 -18.70
N GLU A 299 10.13 -7.52 -17.94
CA GLU A 299 10.36 -6.23 -17.29
C GLU A 299 11.31 -6.35 -16.09
N ILE A 300 11.25 -7.45 -15.33
CA ILE A 300 12.21 -7.75 -14.26
C ILE A 300 13.61 -7.97 -14.86
N ASP A 301 13.72 -8.77 -15.92
CA ASP A 301 15.01 -9.03 -16.58
C ASP A 301 15.58 -7.74 -17.17
N ARG A 302 14.77 -6.89 -17.82
CA ARG A 302 15.20 -5.57 -18.32
C ARG A 302 15.76 -4.70 -17.20
N TYR A 303 15.11 -4.69 -16.03
CA TYR A 303 15.62 -3.98 -14.87
C TYR A 303 16.97 -4.54 -14.42
N GLN A 304 17.12 -5.87 -14.34
CA GLN A 304 18.37 -6.50 -13.93
C GLN A 304 19.52 -6.26 -14.92
N GLU A 305 19.25 -6.32 -16.22
CA GLU A 305 20.21 -6.00 -17.29
C GLU A 305 20.69 -4.55 -17.23
N ARG A 306 19.80 -3.64 -16.83
CA ARG A 306 20.08 -2.22 -16.71
C ARG A 306 20.97 -1.87 -15.51
N PHE A 307 20.87 -2.61 -14.41
CA PHE A 307 21.62 -2.37 -13.17
C PHE A 307 22.50 -3.58 -12.78
N PRO A 308 23.48 -3.96 -13.63
CA PRO A 308 24.29 -5.16 -13.42
C PRO A 308 25.11 -5.11 -12.11
N GLU A 309 25.42 -3.92 -11.60
CA GLU A 309 26.10 -3.70 -10.33
C GLU A 309 25.27 -4.15 -9.12
N LEU A 310 23.94 -4.25 -9.26
CA LEU A 310 23.03 -4.76 -8.23
C LEU A 310 22.88 -6.28 -8.27
N LYS A 311 23.65 -7.00 -9.09
CA LYS A 311 23.57 -8.48 -9.17
C LYS A 311 23.59 -9.20 -7.81
N PRO A 312 24.47 -8.85 -6.84
CA PRO A 312 24.44 -9.47 -5.51
C PRO A 312 23.12 -9.20 -4.74
N ARG A 313 22.43 -8.10 -5.07
CA ARG A 313 21.11 -7.77 -4.53
C ARG A 313 20.02 -8.62 -5.16
N PHE A 314 20.12 -8.91 -6.46
CA PHE A 314 19.17 -9.81 -7.13
C PHE A 314 19.18 -11.20 -6.51
N GLU A 315 20.38 -11.71 -6.18
CA GLU A 315 20.55 -12.97 -5.47
C GLU A 315 20.06 -12.91 -4.01
N THR A 316 20.19 -11.75 -3.36
CA THR A 316 19.74 -11.56 -1.96
C THR A 316 18.23 -11.46 -1.85
N PHE A 317 17.59 -10.76 -2.78
CA PHE A 317 16.15 -10.54 -2.83
C PHE A 317 15.56 -11.28 -4.05
N ASP A 318 15.79 -12.59 -4.10
CA ASP A 318 15.42 -13.41 -5.25
C ASP A 318 13.90 -13.42 -5.47
N LEU A 319 13.47 -12.82 -6.59
CA LEU A 319 12.08 -12.79 -7.02
C LEU A 319 11.71 -13.96 -7.94
N LEU A 320 12.70 -14.76 -8.36
CA LEU A 320 12.55 -15.81 -9.36
C LEU A 320 12.80 -17.24 -8.81
N PRO A 321 12.60 -17.56 -7.50
CA PRO A 321 12.75 -18.92 -7.04
C PRO A 321 11.66 -19.82 -7.67
N PRO A 322 11.88 -21.13 -7.79
CA PRO A 322 10.90 -22.06 -8.39
C PRO A 322 9.56 -22.08 -7.68
N ARG A 323 9.55 -21.79 -6.38
CA ARG A 323 8.38 -21.82 -5.52
C ARG A 323 8.40 -20.64 -4.58
N ILE A 324 7.22 -20.16 -4.24
CA ILE A 324 7.02 -19.06 -3.29
C ILE A 324 6.09 -19.50 -2.17
N ASP A 325 6.33 -18.95 -0.98
CA ASP A 325 5.45 -19.15 0.17
C ASP A 325 4.02 -18.70 -0.13
N ARG A 326 3.05 -19.49 0.34
CA ARG A 326 1.63 -19.17 0.15
C ARG A 326 1.09 -18.42 1.36
N LEU A 327 0.97 -17.10 1.24
CA LEU A 327 0.22 -16.28 2.19
C LEU A 327 -1.28 -16.53 2.07
N CYS A 328 -1.86 -17.04 3.16
CA CYS A 328 -3.22 -17.56 3.23
C CYS A 328 -4.12 -16.63 4.08
N LEU A 329 -4.48 -15.48 3.54
CA LEU A 329 -5.28 -14.46 4.26
C LEU A 329 -6.60 -15.00 4.84
N ASN A 330 -7.31 -15.87 4.10
CA ASN A 330 -8.54 -16.48 4.61
C ASN A 330 -8.30 -17.46 5.78
N ARG A 331 -7.12 -18.08 5.84
CA ARG A 331 -6.76 -19.03 6.91
C ARG A 331 -6.63 -18.32 8.25
N ASN A 332 -6.14 -17.09 8.27
CA ASN A 332 -6.14 -16.25 9.47
C ASN A 332 -7.55 -16.15 10.05
N ARG A 333 -8.51 -15.71 9.24
CA ARG A 333 -9.90 -15.52 9.70
C ARG A 333 -10.56 -16.84 10.10
N LEU A 334 -10.40 -17.89 9.29
CA LEU A 334 -11.17 -19.13 9.44
C LEU A 334 -10.57 -20.12 10.45
N HIS A 335 -9.25 -20.11 10.66
CA HIS A 335 -8.57 -21.16 11.44
C HIS A 335 -7.68 -20.66 12.58
N LEU A 336 -7.08 -19.47 12.48
CA LEU A 336 -6.06 -19.03 13.44
C LEU A 336 -6.55 -17.93 14.38
N ASP A 337 -7.08 -16.84 13.83
CA ASP A 337 -7.38 -15.61 14.54
C ASP A 337 -8.85 -15.52 14.97
N GLY A 338 -9.78 -15.99 14.12
CA GLY A 338 -11.22 -15.89 14.40
C GLY A 338 -11.62 -14.43 14.63
N TYR A 339 -12.52 -14.18 15.58
CA TYR A 339 -12.98 -12.84 15.99
C TYR A 339 -12.47 -12.46 17.39
N ARG A 340 -11.35 -13.05 17.83
CA ARG A 340 -10.84 -12.84 19.19
C ARG A 340 -10.10 -11.51 19.30
N ASP A 341 -10.28 -10.87 20.44
CA ASP A 341 -9.44 -9.76 20.87
C ASP A 341 -8.01 -10.22 21.13
N ARG A 342 -7.03 -9.42 20.71
CA ARG A 342 -5.60 -9.74 20.83
C ARG A 342 -4.79 -8.51 21.22
N PRO A 343 -3.71 -8.68 21.99
CA PRO A 343 -2.86 -7.55 22.36
C PRO A 343 -1.95 -7.08 21.20
N GLN A 344 -1.81 -7.86 20.13
CA GLN A 344 -1.09 -7.48 18.91
C GLN A 344 -1.92 -7.75 17.66
N ARG A 345 -1.62 -7.01 16.59
CA ARG A 345 -2.19 -7.23 15.27
C ARG A 345 -1.79 -8.63 14.75
N PRO A 346 -2.72 -9.37 14.12
CA PRO A 346 -2.40 -10.66 13.52
C PRO A 346 -1.45 -10.50 12.33
N HIS A 347 -0.53 -11.46 12.17
CA HIS A 347 0.32 -11.59 10.98
C HIS A 347 -0.33 -12.55 9.98
N ALA A 348 -0.16 -12.29 8.68
CA ALA A 348 -0.69 -13.16 7.64
C ALA A 348 -0.08 -14.57 7.74
N ALA A 349 -0.94 -15.59 7.66
CA ALA A 349 -0.56 -16.98 7.82
C ALA A 349 0.14 -17.49 6.57
N VAL A 350 1.32 -18.09 6.75
CA VAL A 350 1.99 -18.85 5.68
C VAL A 350 1.62 -20.32 5.80
N HIS A 351 1.16 -20.93 4.71
CA HIS A 351 0.86 -22.36 4.71
C HIS A 351 1.07 -23.02 3.34
N GLY A 352 2.18 -23.73 3.22
CA GLY A 352 2.62 -24.37 1.98
C GLY A 352 3.19 -23.37 0.98
N GLU A 353 3.44 -23.87 -0.23
CA GLU A 353 4.07 -23.11 -1.32
C GLU A 353 3.28 -23.30 -2.62
N VAL A 354 3.47 -22.36 -3.56
CA VAL A 354 2.95 -22.45 -4.92
C VAL A 354 4.08 -22.29 -5.95
N PRO A 355 3.96 -22.86 -7.16
CA PRO A 355 4.91 -22.58 -8.24
C PRO A 355 4.97 -21.08 -8.54
N ASN A 356 6.17 -20.56 -8.77
CA ASN A 356 6.35 -19.18 -9.21
C ASN A 356 6.20 -19.11 -10.74
N PRO A 357 5.19 -18.38 -11.28
CA PRO A 357 5.01 -18.26 -12.72
C PRO A 357 6.19 -17.54 -13.41
N LEU A 358 7.05 -16.85 -12.65
CA LEU A 358 8.23 -16.16 -13.15
C LEU A 358 9.48 -17.03 -13.21
N HIS A 359 9.47 -18.26 -12.68
CA HIS A 359 10.66 -19.11 -12.66
C HIS A 359 11.00 -19.70 -14.03
N GLY A 360 9.96 -20.03 -14.82
CA GLY A 360 10.13 -20.52 -16.19
C GLY A 360 10.63 -19.44 -17.15
N PRO A 361 11.17 -19.84 -18.33
CA PRO A 361 11.59 -18.93 -19.38
C PRO A 361 10.44 -18.11 -19.97
#